data_AF-A0A925CPC6-F1
#
_entry.id   AF-A0A925CPC6-F1
#
_cell.length_a   1.000
_cell.length_b   1.000
_cell.length_c   1.000
_cell.angle_alpha   90.00
_cell.angle_beta   90.00
_cell.angle_gamma   90.00
#
_symmetry.space_group_name_H-M   'P 1'
#
loop_
_entity.id
_entity.type
_entity.pdbx_description
1 polymer ?
#
loop_
_entity_poly.entity_id
_entity_poly.type
_entity_poly.pdbx_seq_one_letter_code
_entity_poly.pdbx_strand_id
1 'polypeptide(L)' 'MATIRLSAALGGQSTIERELGGGGMSRMFLAREVGLNRDVVIKVLPDAWPQA' A
#
# COMPACT_ATOMS: atom_id res chain seq x y z
N MET A 1 9.87 -8.02 -4.91
CA MET A 1 9.86 -8.32 -3.46
C MET A 1 8.95 -7.40 -2.64
N ALA A 2 8.99 -6.06 -2.80
CA ALA A 2 8.24 -5.13 -1.93
C ALA A 2 6.74 -5.46 -1.74
N THR A 3 6.02 -5.80 -2.81
CA THR A 3 4.58 -6.15 -2.73
C THR A 3 4.32 -7.36 -1.84
N ILE A 4 5.22 -8.35 -1.79
CA ILE A 4 5.06 -9.55 -0.93
C ILE A 4 5.10 -9.14 0.55
N ARG A 5 6.00 -8.23 0.93
CA ARG A 5 6.09 -7.68 2.30
C ARG A 5 4.84 -6.85 2.65
N LEU A 6 4.31 -6.09 1.68
CA LEU A 6 3.07 -5.33 1.86
C LEU A 6 1.85 -6.25 2.02
N SER A 7 1.66 -7.24 1.14
CA SER A 7 0.56 -8.21 1.25
C SER A 7 0.60 -8.99 2.57
N ALA A 8 1.78 -9.35 3.06
CA ALA A 8 1.93 -9.98 4.38
C ALA A 8 1.51 -9.04 5.52
N ALA A 9 1.88 -7.75 5.46
CA ALA A 9 1.49 -6.76 6.46
C ALA A 9 -0.02 -6.45 6.46
N LEU A 10 -0.71 -6.65 5.33
CA LEU A 10 -2.16 -6.44 5.20
C LEU A 10 -3.01 -7.62 5.69
N GLY A 11 -2.42 -8.76 6.03
CA GLY A 11 -3.11 -9.89 6.68
C GLY A 11 -4.33 -10.44 5.93
N GLY A 12 -4.42 -10.25 4.61
CA GLY A 12 -5.59 -10.63 3.81
C GLY A 12 -6.82 -9.71 3.92
N GLN A 13 -6.74 -8.62 4.69
CA GLN A 13 -7.83 -7.62 4.78
C GLN A 13 -7.99 -6.82 3.48
N SER A 14 -6.90 -6.67 2.72
CA SER A 14 -6.88 -5.93 1.46
C SER A 14 -6.01 -6.64 0.42
N THR A 15 -6.54 -6.80 -0.79
CA THR A 15 -5.84 -7.39 -1.94
C THR A 15 -5.26 -6.28 -2.81
N ILE A 16 -3.94 -6.22 -2.96
CA ILE A 16 -3.28 -5.25 -3.85
C ILE A 16 -3.63 -5.57 -5.32
N GLU A 17 -4.12 -4.58 -6.05
CA GLU A 17 -4.41 -4.71 -7.49
C GLU A 17 -3.27 -4.15 -8.36
N ARG A 18 -2.87 -2.91 -8.09
CA ARG A 18 -1.80 -2.23 -8.83
C ARG A 18 -1.15 -1.12 -8.01
N GLU A 19 0.11 -0.83 -8.32
CA GLU A 19 0.77 0.39 -7.87
C GLU A 19 0.21 1.60 -8.63
N LEU A 20 0.08 2.72 -7.93
CA LEU A 20 -0.34 4.02 -8.41
C LEU A 20 0.87 4.97 -8.35
N GLY A 21 0.90 5.98 -9.22
CA GLY A 21 1.95 7.01 -9.21
C GLY A 21 2.07 7.65 -7.83
N GLY A 22 3.28 7.63 -7.27
CA GLY A 22 3.56 8.11 -5.92
C GLY A 22 3.62 9.63 -5.81
N GLY A 23 3.08 10.17 -4.71
CA GLY A 23 3.26 11.57 -4.31
C GLY A 23 4.45 11.72 -3.37
N GLY A 24 5.44 12.51 -3.77
CA GLY A 24 6.68 12.69 -3.00
C GLY A 24 7.45 11.38 -2.83
N MET A 25 7.85 11.05 -1.60
CA MET A 25 8.58 9.82 -1.27
C MET A 25 7.67 8.64 -0.90
N SER A 26 6.35 8.79 -1.01
CA SER A 26 5.39 7.74 -0.66
C SER A 26 4.95 6.94 -1.89
N ARG A 27 4.79 5.63 -1.70
CA ARG A 27 4.24 4.72 -2.72
C ARG A 27 2.76 4.50 -2.46
N MET A 28 1.96 4.44 -3.51
CA MET A 28 0.51 4.30 -3.39
C MET A 28 0.06 3.05 -4.15
N PHE A 29 -0.92 2.34 -3.62
CA PHE A 29 -1.45 1.13 -4.25
C PHE A 29 -2.98 1.19 -4.24
N LEU A 30 -3.59 0.82 -5.36
CA LEU A 30 -5.00 0.46 -5.36
C LEU A 30 -5.14 -0.94 -4.77
N ALA A 31 -6.07 -1.10 -3.84
CA ALA A 31 -6.38 -2.38 -3.24
C ALA A 31 -7.88 -2.55 -3.04
N ARG A 32 -8.32 -3.81 -3.04
CA ARG A 32 -9.68 -4.21 -2.76
C ARG A 32 -9.80 -4.64 -1.31
N GLU A 33 -10.52 -3.88 -0.49
CA GLU A 33 -10.74 -4.17 0.93
C GLU A 33 -11.96 -5.09 1.10
N VAL A 34 -11.79 -6.14 1.89
CA VAL A 34 -12.71 -7.29 1.93
C VAL A 34 -13.93 -7.02 2.82
N GLY A 35 -13.75 -6.44 4.01
CA GLY A 35 -14.80 -6.27 5.01
C GLY A 35 -15.86 -5.23 4.64
N LEU A 36 -15.45 -4.14 3.97
CA LEU A 36 -16.31 -3.05 3.52
C LEU A 36 -16.65 -3.15 2.01
N ASN A 37 -16.19 -4.20 1.35
CA ASN A 37 -16.44 -4.52 -0.06
C ASN A 37 -16.20 -3.34 -1.04
N ARG A 38 -15.10 -2.58 -0.84
CA ARG A 38 -14.81 -1.37 -1.61
C ARG A 38 -13.34 -1.26 -2.02
N ASP A 39 -13.09 -0.37 -2.98
CA ASP A 39 -11.75 -0.01 -3.41
C ASP A 39 -11.14 1.02 -2.44
N VAL A 40 -9.85 0.88 -2.13
CA VAL A 40 -9.10 1.76 -1.23
C VAL A 40 -7.71 2.06 -1.79
N VAL A 41 -7.16 3.22 -1.42
CA VAL A 41 -5.76 3.56 -1.70
C VAL A 41 -4.93 3.31 -0.44
N ILE A 42 -3.93 2.43 -0.55
CA ILE A 42 -2.96 2.16 0.50
C ILE A 42 -1.72 3.01 0.24
N LYS A 43 -1.43 3.94 1.16
CA LYS A 43 -0.24 4.80 1.10
C LYS A 43 0.85 4.23 2.00
N VAL A 44 1.92 3.72 1.38
CA VAL A 44 3.12 3.23 2.07
C VAL A 44 4.11 4.38 2.19
N LEU A 45 4.46 4.70 3.44
CA LEU A 45 5.50 5.67 3.77
C LEU A 45 6.88 4.99 3.81
N PRO A 46 7.97 5.71 3.56
CA PRO A 46 9.31 5.21 3.86
C PRO A 46 9.46 4.93 5.37
N ASP A 47 10.36 4.01 5.70
CA ASP A 47 10.68 3.57 7.06
C ASP A 47 11.37 4.64 7.91
N ALA A 48 12.04 5.60 7.26
CA ALA A 48 12.51 6.83 7.87
C ALA A 48 12.03 8.06 7.09
N TRP A 49 11.80 9.16 7.79
CA TRP A 49 11.82 10.49 7.16
C TRP A 49 13.25 10.77 6.65
N PRO A 50 13.45 11.49 5.53
CA PRO A 50 14.79 11.86 5.08
C PRO A 50 15.56 12.56 6.18
N GLN A 51 16.75 12.06 6.49
CA GLN A 51 17.71 12.85 7.27
C GLN A 51 18.10 14.04 6.39
N ALA A 52 17.80 15.25 6.88
CA ALA A 52 18.11 16.52 6.22
C ALA A 52 19.60 16.86 6.35
#